data_AF-A0A662JSW8-F1
#
_entry.id   AF-A0A662JSW8-F1
#
_cell.length_a   1.000
_cell.length_b   1.000
_cell.length_c   1.000
_cell.angle_alpha   90.00
_cell.angle_beta   90.00
_cell.angle_gamma   90.00
#
_symmetry.space_group_name_H-M   'P 1'
#
loop_
_entity.id
_entity.type
_entity.pdbx_description
1 polymer ?
#
loop_
_entity_poly.entity_id
_entity_poly.type
_entity_poly.pdbx_seq_one_letter_code
_entity_poly.pdbx_strand_id
1 'polypeptide(L)' 'MNNNVIEDELFSSSVIKNPSALDFDYIPEKLPHRDDQLRRLAQIFKPLLGNISQNAVI' A
#
# COMPACT_ATOMS: atom_id res chain seq x y z
N MET A 1 16.16 -21.53 -9.65
CA MET A 1 16.93 -20.27 -9.61
C MET A 1 17.22 -19.91 -11.06
N ASN A 2 16.39 -19.06 -11.68
CA ASN A 2 16.62 -18.30 -12.94
C ASN A 2 15.30 -17.68 -13.47
N ASN A 3 14.44 -17.12 -12.61
CA ASN A 3 13.23 -16.41 -13.07
C ASN A 3 13.53 -14.93 -13.41
N ASN A 4 14.57 -14.36 -12.80
CA ASN A 4 14.93 -12.95 -12.95
C ASN A 4 15.41 -12.60 -14.37
N VAL A 5 16.04 -13.54 -15.09
CA VAL A 5 16.58 -13.26 -16.43
C VAL A 5 15.48 -13.05 -17.46
N ILE A 6 14.35 -13.76 -17.33
CA ILE A 6 13.21 -13.64 -18.25
C ILE A 6 12.45 -12.34 -17.98
N GLU A 7 12.25 -12.02 -16.70
CA GLU A 7 11.63 -10.74 -16.29
C GLU A 7 12.51 -9.56 -16.72
N ASP A 8 13.83 -9.60 -16.49
CA ASP A 8 14.74 -8.53 -16.86
C ASP A 8 14.76 -8.27 -18.38
N GLU A 9 14.68 -9.30 -19.23
CA GLU A 9 14.61 -9.12 -20.69
C GLU A 9 13.25 -8.57 -21.15
N LEU A 10 12.15 -9.02 -20.52
CA LEU A 10 10.80 -8.54 -20.81
C LEU A 10 10.59 -7.08 -20.35
N PHE A 11 11.22 -6.68 -19.24
CA PHE A 11 11.16 -5.33 -18.69
C PHE A 11 12.25 -4.38 -19.21
N SER A 12 13.34 -4.88 -19.79
CA SER A 12 14.41 -4.08 -20.42
C SER A 12 13.90 -3.22 -21.59
N SER A 13 12.85 -3.69 -22.28
CA SER A 13 12.15 -2.97 -23.38
C SER A 13 10.89 -2.21 -22.92
N SER A 14 10.61 -2.20 -21.62
CA SER A 14 9.34 -1.68 -21.10
C SER A 14 9.28 -0.14 -21.18
N VAL A 15 8.27 0.38 -21.90
CA VAL A 15 7.87 1.80 -21.89
C VAL A 15 7.51 2.28 -20.47
N ILE A 16 7.19 1.33 -19.59
CA ILE A 16 6.70 1.57 -18.24
C ILE A 16 7.89 1.53 -17.28
N LYS A 17 8.15 2.69 -16.65
CA LYS A 17 9.24 2.90 -15.67
C LYS A 17 9.12 2.02 -14.42
N ASN A 18 7.90 1.75 -13.96
CA ASN A 18 7.67 0.91 -12.78
C ASN A 18 6.39 0.07 -12.99
N PRO A 19 6.51 -1.21 -13.42
CA PRO A 19 5.36 -2.09 -13.60
C PRO A 19 4.68 -2.44 -12.27
N SER A 20 5.41 -2.47 -11.16
CA SER A 20 4.85 -2.77 -9.83
C SER A 20 3.87 -1.69 -9.35
N ALA A 21 3.99 -0.45 -9.83
CA ALA A 21 3.03 0.61 -9.52
C ALA A 21 1.69 0.44 -10.27
N LEU A 22 1.64 -0.42 -11.28
CA LEU A 22 0.43 -0.78 -12.02
C LEU A 22 -0.24 -2.04 -11.48
N ASP A 23 0.38 -2.71 -10.51
CA ASP A 23 -0.22 -3.87 -9.86
C ASP A 23 -1.46 -3.46 -9.06
N PHE A 24 -2.46 -4.34 -9.00
CA PHE A 24 -3.68 -4.12 -8.23
C PHE A 24 -3.41 -4.07 -6.72
N ASP A 25 -2.37 -4.77 -6.28
CA ASP A 25 -1.96 -4.80 -4.88
C ASP A 25 -1.07 -3.60 -4.49
N TYR A 26 -0.75 -2.72 -5.45
CA TYR A 26 0.04 -1.54 -5.20
C TYR A 26 -0.74 -0.50 -4.38
N ILE A 27 -0.20 -0.17 -3.21
CA ILE A 27 -0.73 0.88 -2.35
C ILE A 27 0.15 2.12 -2.49
N PRO A 28 -0.32 3.19 -3.19
CA PRO A 28 0.44 4.42 -3.32
C PRO A 28 0.45 5.22 -2.01
N GLU A 29 1.48 6.07 -1.82
CA GLU A 29 1.58 6.95 -0.64
C GLU A 29 0.42 7.94 -0.52
N LYS A 30 -0.14 8.37 -1.66
CA LYS A 30 -1.30 9.25 -1.73
C LYS A 30 -2.36 8.63 -2.59
N LEU A 31 -3.61 8.64 -2.10
CA LEU A 31 -4.79 8.25 -2.86
C LEU A 31 -5.52 9.52 -3.33
N PRO A 32 -5.33 9.96 -4.59
CA PRO A 32 -5.93 11.19 -5.09
C PRO A 32 -7.46 11.16 -4.98
N HIS A 33 -8.07 12.29 -4.62
CA HIS A 33 -9.52 12.44 -4.48
C HIS A 33 -10.17 11.54 -3.42
N ARG A 34 -9.38 10.88 -2.55
CA ARG A 34 -9.88 10.04 -1.45
C ARG A 34 -9.63 10.63 -0.07
N ASP A 35 -9.28 11.91 0.01
CA ASP A 35 -8.88 12.57 1.24
C ASP A 35 -10.02 12.60 2.29
N ASP A 36 -11.27 12.77 1.87
CA ASP A 36 -12.42 12.79 2.78
C ASP A 36 -12.76 11.40 3.34
N GLN A 37 -12.63 10.35 2.52
CA GLN A 37 -12.82 8.97 2.95
C GLN A 37 -11.69 8.56 3.91
N LEU A 38 -10.44 8.92 3.60
CA LEU A 38 -9.30 8.71 4.49
C LEU A 38 -9.48 9.46 5.81
N ARG A 39 -9.97 10.70 5.78
CA ARG A 39 -10.28 11.49 6.98
C ARG A 39 -11.36 10.82 7.83
N ARG A 40 -12.45 10.34 7.22
CA ARG A 40 -13.52 9.63 7.93
C ARG A 40 -13.00 8.33 8.54
N LEU A 41 -12.19 7.57 7.79
CA LEU A 41 -11.55 6.35 8.28
C LEU A 41 -10.65 6.66 9.48
N ALA A 42 -9.77 7.65 9.38
CA ALA A 42 -8.91 8.07 10.47
C ALA A 42 -9.71 8.49 11.72
N GLN A 43 -10.85 9.17 11.56
CA GLN A 43 -11.73 9.53 12.69
C GLN A 43 -12.36 8.31 13.38
N ILE A 44 -12.76 7.30 12.61
CA ILE A 44 -13.30 6.04 13.14
C ILE A 44 -12.22 5.27 13.90
N PHE A 45 -10.99 5.26 13.39
CA PHE A 45 -9.87 4.53 13.99
C PHE A 45 -9.18 5.30 15.13
N LYS A 46 -9.35 6.61 15.21
CA LYS A 46 -8.81 7.48 16.29
C LYS A 46 -9.04 6.94 17.72
N PRO A 47 -10.24 6.50 18.13
CA PRO A 47 -10.45 5.94 19.47
C PRO A 47 -9.76 4.59 19.71
N LEU A 48 -9.47 3.82 18.64
CA LEU A 48 -8.74 2.55 18.76
C LEU A 48 -7.25 2.78 19.07
N LEU A 49 -6.68 3.86 18.54
CA LEU A 49 -5.30 4.25 18.81
C LEU A 49 -5.12 4.89 20.20
N GLY A 50 -6.18 5.47 20.77
CA GLY A 50 -6.16 6.11 22.10
C GLY A 50 -6.47 5.16 23.26
N ASN A 51 -7.22 4.08 23.01
CA ASN A 51 -7.55 3.07 24.02
C ASN A 51 -6.75 1.78 23.78
N ILE A 52 -5.44 1.86 24.00
CA ILE A 52 -4.70 0.66 24.42
C ILE A 52 -5.26 0.31 25.80
N SER A 53 -6.29 -0.53 25.80
CA SER A 53 -6.86 -1.13 27.01
C SER A 53 -5.72 -1.67 27.87
N GLN A 54 -5.61 -1.16 29.11
CA GLN A 54 -4.68 -1.65 30.14
C GLN A 54 -4.88 -3.14 30.50
N ASN A 55 -5.83 -3.84 29.86
CA ASN A 55 -6.11 -5.26 30.13
C ASN A 55 -5.41 -6.24 29.17
N ALA A 56 -4.50 -5.78 28.30
CA ALA A 56 -3.61 -6.66 27.54
C ALA A 56 -2.30 -6.97 28.31
N VAL A 57 -2.42 -7.23 29.60
CA VAL A 57 -1.42 -7.94 30.41
C VAL A 57 -2.17 -9.06 31.10
N ILE A 58 -2.25 -10.23 30.45
CA ILE A 58 -2.54 -11.52 31.08
C ILE A 58 -1.63 -12.55 30.44
#